data_AF-Q5BRD2-F1
#
_entry.id   AF-Q5BRD2-F1
#
_cell.length_a   1.000
_cell.length_b   1.000
_cell.length_c   1.000
_cell.angle_alpha   90.00
_cell.angle_beta   90.00
_cell.angle_gamma   90.00
#
_symmetry.space_group_name_H-M   'P 1'
#
loop_
_entity.id
_entity.type
_entity.pdbx_description
1 polymer ?
#
loop_
_entity_poly.entity_id
_entity_poly.type
_entity_poly.pdbx_seq_one_letter_code
_entity_poly.pdbx_strand_id
1 'polypeptide(L)'
;MSIIDANENVLRVLVSTDNHVGYAEKDGLRGQDTFRTFEEILRLAVSHNVDFILFAGDIFHESRPSMRSLHEVMRLLRIYCLGSKPVHSRTS
;
A
#
# COMPACT_ATOMS: atom_id res chain seq x y z
N MET A 1 -35.54 9.30 -5.32
CA MET A 1 -34.56 10.40 -5.22
C MET A 1 -33.31 9.79 -4.60
N SER A 2 -32.39 9.29 -5.42
CA SER A 2 -31.10 8.83 -4.92
C SER A 2 -30.38 10.03 -4.33
N ILE A 3 -30.04 9.96 -3.04
CA ILE A 3 -29.06 10.89 -2.49
C ILE A 3 -27.78 10.58 -3.25
N ILE A 4 -27.40 11.47 -4.16
CA ILE A 4 -26.07 11.44 -4.78
C ILE A 4 -25.11 11.57 -3.60
N ASP A 5 -24.34 10.52 -3.31
CA ASP A 5 -23.26 10.64 -2.33
C ASP A 5 -22.38 11.79 -2.82
N ALA A 6 -22.23 12.84 -2.02
CA ALA A 6 -21.45 14.03 -2.41
C ALA A 6 -20.01 13.68 -2.82
N ASN A 7 -19.53 12.47 -2.48
CA ASN A 7 -18.23 11.94 -2.83
C ASN A 7 -18.19 11.12 -4.13
N GLU A 8 -19.29 10.97 -4.88
CA GLU A 8 -19.29 10.19 -6.13
C GLU A 8 -18.33 10.79 -7.20
N ASN A 9 -18.02 12.09 -7.08
CA ASN A 9 -17.08 12.81 -7.92
C ASN A 9 -15.73 13.12 -7.23
N VAL A 10 -15.45 12.50 -6.08
CA VAL A 10 -14.20 12.72 -5.32
C VAL A 10 -13.34 11.47 -5.40
N LEU A 11 -12.12 11.65 -5.91
CA LEU A 11 -11.13 10.57 -5.96
C LEU A 11 -10.18 10.69 -4.75
N ARG A 12 -10.18 9.69 -3.88
CA ARG A 12 -9.27 9.61 -2.73
C ARG A 12 -8.07 8.76 -3.07
N VAL A 13 -6.90 9.39 -3.08
CA VAL A 13 -5.63 8.74 -3.39
C VAL A 13 -4.73 8.80 -2.17
N LEU A 14 -4.23 7.64 -1.73
CA LEU A 14 -3.09 7.61 -0.80
C LEU A 14 -1.81 7.64 -1.62
N VAL A 15 -0.95 8.62 -1.36
CA VAL A 15 0.36 8.72 -2.00
C VAL A 15 1.45 8.30 -1.02
N SER A 16 2.34 7.43 -1.47
CA SER A 16 3.52 6.98 -0.73
C SER A 16 4.73 6.94 -1.65
N THR A 17 5.93 7.18 -1.14
CA THR A 17 7.18 7.12 -1.89
C THR A 17 8.31 6.60 -1.01
N ASP A 18 9.38 6.09 -1.63
CA ASP A 18 10.64 5.70 -0.97
C ASP A 18 10.44 4.81 0.26
N ASN A 19 9.61 3.77 0.12
CA ASN A 19 9.29 2.84 1.19
C ASN A 19 10.49 1.97 1.57
N HIS A 20 11.40 1.70 0.63
CA HIS A 20 12.64 0.95 0.81
C HIS A 20 12.48 -0.33 1.66
N VAL A 21 11.44 -1.11 1.37
CA VAL A 21 11.20 -2.38 2.06
C VAL A 21 12.40 -3.30 1.90
N GLY A 22 12.88 -3.83 3.02
CA GLY A 22 14.10 -4.65 3.11
C GLY A 22 15.34 -3.86 3.54
N TYR A 23 15.22 -2.55 3.79
CA TYR A 23 16.32 -1.79 4.38
C TYR A 23 16.68 -2.34 5.78
N ALA A 24 17.99 -2.48 6.03
CA ALA A 24 18.54 -3.04 7.26
C ALA A 24 17.97 -4.42 7.66
N GLU A 25 17.53 -5.24 6.69
CA GLU A 25 16.79 -6.50 6.96
C GLU A 25 17.51 -7.48 7.91
N LYS A 26 18.85 -7.49 7.90
CA LYS A 26 19.70 -8.37 8.74
C LYS A 26 19.96 -7.82 10.14
N ASP A 27 19.55 -6.58 10.42
CA ASP A 27 19.71 -5.95 11.73
C ASP A 27 18.66 -6.50 12.72
N GLY A 28 19.11 -6.95 13.89
CA GLY A 28 18.24 -7.59 14.89
C GLY A 28 17.20 -6.65 15.53
N LEU A 29 17.40 -5.33 15.46
CA LEU A 29 16.49 -4.33 16.00
C LEU A 29 15.65 -3.68 14.89
N ARG A 30 16.29 -3.31 13.78
CA ARG A 30 15.71 -2.46 12.72
C ARG A 30 15.17 -3.25 11.53
N GLY A 31 15.48 -4.53 11.40
CA GLY A 31 15.12 -5.34 10.24
C GLY A 31 13.62 -5.57 10.03
N GLN A 32 12.77 -5.09 10.94
CA GLN A 32 11.30 -5.11 10.81
C GLN A 32 10.69 -3.74 10.51
N ASP A 33 11.46 -2.66 10.60
CA ASP A 33 10.91 -1.30 10.60
C ASP A 33 10.17 -1.00 9.30
N THR A 34 10.83 -1.21 8.16
CA THR A 34 10.22 -0.91 6.85
C THR A 34 9.01 -1.80 6.55
N PHE A 35 8.98 -3.03 7.05
CA PHE A 35 7.84 -3.93 6.87
C PHE A 35 6.63 -3.43 7.65
N ARG A 36 6.84 -3.01 8.90
CA ARG A 36 5.80 -2.45 9.76
C ARG A 36 5.26 -1.14 9.22
N THR A 37 6.13 -0.25 8.76
CA THR A 37 5.73 1.02 8.14
C THR A 37 4.97 0.78 6.83
N PHE A 38 5.39 -0.17 5.99
CA PHE A 38 4.66 -0.52 4.77
C PHE A 38 3.27 -1.08 5.10
N GLU A 39 3.15 -1.94 6.11
CA GLU A 39 1.85 -2.41 6.61
C GLU A 39 0.97 -1.27 7.14
N GLU A 40 1.54 -0.32 7.89
CA GLU A 40 0.82 0.85 8.38
C GLU A 40 0.23 1.69 7.24
N ILE A 41 1.00 1.92 6.17
CA ILE A 41 0.53 2.64 4.98
C ILE A 41 -0.68 1.95 4.35
N LEU A 42 -0.64 0.62 4.24
CA LEU A 42 -1.75 -0.16 3.70
C LEU A 42 -2.97 -0.15 4.64
N ARG A 43 -2.75 -0.21 5.95
CA ARG A 43 -3.82 -0.06 6.95
C ARG A 43 -4.49 1.30 6.84
N LEU A 44 -3.71 2.37 6.70
CA LEU A 44 -4.23 3.72 6.49
C LEU A 44 -5.05 3.82 5.20
N ALA A 45 -4.61 3.18 4.11
CA ALA A 45 -5.37 3.14 2.86
C ALA A 45 -6.79 2.54 3.07
N VAL A 46 -6.87 1.43 3.80
CA VAL A 46 -8.15 0.79 4.14
C VAL A 46 -8.97 1.66 5.09
N SER A 47 -8.38 2.17 6.17
CA SER A 47 -9.07 2.99 7.18
C SER A 47 -9.62 4.29 6.59
N HIS A 48 -8.93 4.91 5.64
CA HIS A 48 -9.38 6.12 4.95
C HIS A 48 -10.24 5.84 3.71
N ASN A 49 -10.54 4.57 3.44
CA ASN A 49 -11.39 4.11 2.33
C ASN A 49 -10.95 4.71 0.97
N VAL A 50 -9.65 4.71 0.71
CA VAL A 50 -9.10 5.27 -0.53
C VAL A 50 -9.51 4.44 -1.76
N ASP A 51 -9.47 5.05 -2.93
CA ASP A 51 -9.83 4.42 -4.20
C ASP A 51 -8.64 3.69 -4.82
N PHE A 52 -7.45 4.27 -4.70
CA PHE A 52 -6.19 3.57 -4.99
C PHE A 52 -5.03 4.15 -4.19
N ILE A 53 -3.94 3.38 -4.14
CA ILE A 53 -2.65 3.79 -3.59
C ILE A 53 -1.72 4.08 -4.77
N LEU A 54 -1.05 5.23 -4.73
CA LEU A 54 -0.02 5.60 -5.68
C LEU A 54 1.34 5.51 -5.00
N PHE A 55 2.15 4.53 -5.41
CA PHE A 55 3.56 4.45 -5.05
C PHE A 55 4.39 5.23 -6.05
N ALA A 56 4.96 6.36 -5.63
CA ALA A 56 5.66 7.33 -6.49
C ALA A 56 7.19 7.14 -6.54
N GLY A 57 7.72 6.05 -5.97
CA GLY A 57 9.15 5.80 -5.87
C GLY A 57 9.47 4.41 -5.34
N ASP A 58 10.66 4.24 -4.78
CA ASP A 58 11.25 2.94 -4.45
C ASP A 58 10.46 2.17 -3.39
N ILE A 59 9.70 1.16 -3.83
CA ILE A 59 9.04 0.23 -2.93
C ILE A 59 10.07 -0.63 -2.18
N PHE A 60 11.10 -1.09 -2.89
CA PHE A 60 12.14 -1.97 -2.34
C PHE A 60 13.46 -1.23 -2.16
N HIS A 61 14.24 -1.63 -1.17
CA HIS A 61 15.57 -1.04 -0.94
C HIS A 61 16.60 -1.48 -2.00
N GLU A 62 16.53 -2.73 -2.44
CA GLU A 62 17.42 -3.30 -3.44
C GLU A 62 16.69 -3.54 -4.76
N SER A 63 17.37 -3.33 -5.89
CA SER A 63 16.83 -3.62 -7.23
C SER A 63 16.51 -5.11 -7.44
N ARG A 64 17.13 -5.98 -6.63
CA ARG A 64 16.83 -7.40 -6.51
C ARG A 64 16.48 -7.70 -5.05
N PRO A 65 15.22 -7.49 -4.62
CA PRO A 65 14.84 -7.67 -3.22
C PRO A 65 15.02 -9.13 -2.78
N SER A 66 15.22 -9.32 -1.47
CA SER A 66 15.26 -10.66 -0.89
C SER A 66 13.92 -11.39 -1.07
N MET A 67 13.96 -12.73 -1.09
CA MET A 67 12.73 -13.54 -1.17
C MET A 67 11.77 -13.22 -0.03
N ARG A 68 12.29 -12.94 1.17
CA ARG A 68 11.51 -12.50 2.32
C ARG A 68 10.83 -11.17 2.06
N SER A 69 11.59 -10.17 1.58
CA SER A 69 11.04 -8.85 1.27
C SER A 69 9.92 -8.91 0.23
N LEU A 70 10.15 -9.66 -0.85
CA LEU A 70 9.17 -9.85 -1.91
C LEU A 70 7.90 -10.55 -1.39
N HIS A 71 8.07 -11.66 -0.67
CA HIS A 71 6.94 -12.41 -0.12
C HIS A 71 6.13 -11.59 0.87
N GLU A 72 6.79 -10.79 1.71
CA GLU A 72 6.10 -9.99 2.72
C GLU A 72 5.29 -8.86 2.09
N VAL A 73 5.84 -8.15 1.10
CA VAL A 73 5.09 -7.15 0.33
C VAL A 73 3.89 -7.78 -0.37
N MET A 74 4.06 -8.92 -1.05
CA MET A 74 2.97 -9.64 -1.70
C MET A 74 1.89 -10.08 -0.70
N ARG A 75 2.28 -10.59 0.46
CA ARG A 75 1.38 -10.99 1.55
C ARG A 75 0.55 -9.80 2.03
N LEU A 76 1.20 -8.67 2.31
CA LEU A 76 0.55 -7.47 2.80
C LEU A 76 -0.41 -6.87 1.77
N LEU A 77 0.00 -6.76 0.50
CA LEU A 77 -0.88 -6.32 -0.59
C LEU A 77 -2.11 -7.25 -0.72
N ARG A 78 -1.92 -8.57 -0.60
CA ARG A 78 -3.03 -9.53 -0.63
C ARG A 78 -4.01 -9.34 0.51
N ILE A 79 -3.53 -8.99 1.71
CA ILE A 79 -4.38 -8.79 2.90
C ILE A 79 -5.16 -7.49 2.82
N TYR A 80 -4.52 -6.39 2.39
CA TYR A 80 -5.10 -5.05 2.50
C TYR A 80 -5.73 -4.53 1.20
N CYS A 81 -5.32 -5.05 0.03
CA CYS A 81 -5.80 -4.55 -1.26
C CYS A 81 -6.81 -5.47 -1.95
N LEU A 82 -6.96 -6.73 -1.52
CA LEU A 82 -8.00 -7.61 -2.05
C LEU A 82 -9.21 -7.63 -1.11
N GLY A 83 -10.39 -7.36 -1.67
CA GLY A 83 -11.63 -7.36 -0.92
C GLY A 83 -12.85 -7.32 -1.84
N SER A 84 -14.03 -7.25 -1.23
CA SER A 84 -15.31 -7.15 -1.95
C SER A 84 -15.67 -5.74 -2.40
N LYS A 85 -14.91 -4.71 -1.97
CA LYS A 85 -15.13 -3.32 -2.38
C LYS A 85 -14.92 -3.22 -3.91
N PRO A 86 -15.95 -2.81 -4.69
CA PRO A 86 -15.78 -2.61 -6.12
C PRO A 86 -14.83 -1.44 -6.40
N VAL A 87 -14.07 -1.55 -7.49
CA VAL A 87 -13.24 -0.46 -8.00
C VAL A 87 -14.13 0.46 -8.82
N HIS A 88 -14.26 1.73 -8.40
CA HIS A 88 -15.16 2.71 -9.02
C HIS A 88 -14.49 3.51 -10.15
N SER A 89 -13.16 3.46 -10.26
CA SER A 89 -12.40 4.15 -11.31
C SER A 89 -12.26 3.28 -12.57
N ARG A 90 -12.34 3.92 -13.75
CA ARG A 90 -12.11 3.30 -15.06
C ARG A 90 -10.83 3.85 -15.67
N THR A 91 -9.94 3.00 -16.15
CA THR A 91 -8.80 3.39 -16.99
C THR A 91 -9.26 3.58 -18.44
N SER A 92 -8.82 4.66 -19.08
CA SER A 92 -9.12 4.99 -20.48
C SER A 92 -8.49 4.03 -21.47
#